data_AF-E0STI6-F1
#
_entry.id   AF-E0STI6-F1
#
_cell.length_a   1.000
_cell.length_b   1.000
_cell.length_c   1.000
_cell.angle_alpha   90.00
_cell.angle_beta   90.00
_cell.angle_gamma   90.00
#
_symmetry.space_group_name_H-M   'P 1'
#
loop_
_entity.id
_entity.type
_entity.pdbx_description
1 polymer ?
#
loop_
_entity_poly.entity_id
_entity_poly.type
_entity_poly.pdbx_seq_one_letter_code
_entity_poly.pdbx_strand_id
1 'polypeptide(L)'
;MWKMIFRHPKAVEQLLKNRVVATMRNYKYEVGRRVLIKTHRGVFYGRIIDVVPNTPENILKFYKISGFGTPEEWLMEAIKLHGRLPKYIVIVQML
;
A
#
# COMPACT_ATOMS: atom_id res chain seq x y z
N MET A 1 -1.83 -1.15 -18.49
CA MET A 1 -1.44 -1.79 -17.20
C MET A 1 -1.29 -0.71 -16.14
N TRP A 2 -1.94 -0.84 -14.99
CA TRP A 2 -1.91 0.16 -13.92
C TRP A 2 -0.52 0.20 -13.25
N LYS A 3 0.00 1.40 -13.00
CA LYS A 3 1.27 1.60 -12.29
C LYS A 3 0.99 1.93 -10.82
N MET A 4 1.67 1.26 -9.90
CA MET A 4 1.63 1.57 -8.47
C MET A 4 3.05 1.88 -8.00
N ILE A 5 3.25 3.09 -7.47
CA ILE A 5 4.60 3.58 -7.10
C ILE A 5 4.74 3.55 -5.58
N PHE A 6 5.82 2.94 -5.09
CA PHE A 6 6.25 2.98 -3.70
C PHE A 6 7.58 3.73 -3.60
N ARG A 7 7.55 4.86 -2.88
CA ARG A 7 8.74 5.70 -2.65
C ARG A 7 9.31 5.52 -1.25
N HIS A 8 8.45 5.28 -0.25
CA HIS A 8 8.88 5.17 1.14
C HIS A 8 9.70 3.88 1.36
N PRO A 9 10.93 3.95 1.91
CA PRO A 9 11.79 2.79 2.11
C PRO A 9 11.12 1.66 2.89
N LYS A 10 10.42 1.98 3.99
CA LYS A 10 9.70 1.00 4.81
C LYS A 10 8.68 0.16 4.02
N ALA A 11 7.88 0.81 3.17
CA ALA A 11 6.89 0.10 2.36
C ALA A 11 7.55 -0.75 1.26
N VAL A 12 8.67 -0.29 0.71
CA VAL A 12 9.48 -1.06 -0.26
C VAL A 12 10.11 -2.27 0.40
N GLU A 13 10.69 -2.12 1.59
CA GLU A 13 11.29 -3.22 2.35
C GLU A 13 10.25 -4.28 2.72
N GLN A 14 9.09 -3.86 3.23
CA GLN A 14 7.94 -4.73 3.52
C GLN A 14 7.54 -5.54 2.28
N LEU A 15 7.39 -4.87 1.13
CA LEU A 15 7.03 -5.52 -0.13
C LEU A 15 8.10 -6.53 -0.58
N LEU A 16 9.38 -6.17 -0.53
CA LEU A 16 10.45 -7.04 -1.01
C LEU A 16 10.66 -8.26 -0.10
N LYS A 17 10.55 -8.07 1.22
CA LYS A 17 10.74 -9.14 2.21
C LYS A 17 9.57 -10.11 2.25
N ASN A 18 8.35 -9.59 2.29
CA ASN A 18 7.15 -10.39 2.55
C ASN A 18 6.29 -10.61 1.31
N ARG A 19 6.66 -10.02 0.17
CA ARG A 19 5.90 -10.05 -1.09
C ARG A 19 4.47 -9.50 -0.97
N VAL A 20 4.14 -8.79 0.10
CA VAL A 20 2.83 -8.18 0.34
C VAL A 20 2.98 -6.85 1.07
N VAL A 21 2.19 -5.86 0.67
CA VAL A 21 2.14 -4.56 1.36
C VAL A 21 0.73 -3.97 1.33
N ALA A 22 0.29 -3.41 2.45
CA ALA A 22 -0.88 -2.55 2.51
C ALA A 22 -0.50 -1.09 2.24
N THR A 23 -1.27 -0.39 1.41
CA THR A 23 -1.02 1.01 1.06
C THR A 23 -2.32 1.81 0.98
N MET A 24 -2.30 3.05 1.47
CA MET A 24 -3.45 3.95 1.40
C MET A 24 -3.53 4.64 0.03
N ARG A 25 -4.71 4.68 -0.58
CA ARG A 25 -4.95 5.21 -1.93
C ARG A 25 -6.30 5.93 -2.04
N ASN A 26 -6.37 6.89 -2.97
CA ASN A 26 -7.61 7.63 -3.27
C ASN A 26 -8.45 6.99 -4.38
N TYR A 27 -7.86 6.11 -5.18
CA TYR A 27 -8.54 5.39 -6.25
C TYR A 27 -8.93 3.99 -5.78
N LYS A 28 -10.14 3.56 -6.12
CA LYS A 28 -10.63 2.21 -5.83
C LYS A 28 -10.06 1.24 -6.86
N TYR A 29 -9.00 0.53 -6.47
CA TYR A 29 -8.50 -0.58 -7.28
C TYR A 29 -9.52 -1.73 -7.27
N GLU A 30 -9.46 -2.59 -8.29
CA GLU A 30 -10.27 -3.81 -8.36
C GLU A 30 -9.45 -4.98 -7.82
N VAL A 31 -10.05 -5.79 -6.96
CA VAL A 31 -9.46 -7.06 -6.51
C VAL A 31 -9.19 -7.95 -7.73
N GLY A 32 -8.04 -8.60 -7.74
CA GLY A 32 -7.57 -9.44 -8.84
C GLY A 32 -6.84 -8.70 -9.95
N ARG A 33 -6.89 -7.35 -10.00
CA ARG A 33 -6.22 -6.55 -11.03
C ARG A 33 -4.70 -6.70 -10.96
N ARG A 34 -4.07 -6.93 -12.12
CA ARG A 34 -2.60 -6.91 -12.28
C ARG A 34 -2.09 -5.48 -12.32
N VAL A 35 -1.01 -5.22 -11.59
CA VAL A 35 -0.35 -3.92 -11.51
C VAL A 35 1.14 -4.06 -11.74
N LEU A 36 1.75 -2.99 -12.22
CA LEU A 36 3.20 -2.83 -12.31
C LEU A 36 3.65 -2.00 -11.12
N ILE A 37 4.37 -2.63 -10.19
CA ILE A 37 4.87 -2.01 -8.97
C ILE A 37 6.24 -1.37 -9.27
N LYS A 38 6.36 -0.06 -9.09
CA LYS A 38 7.62 0.67 -9.24
C LYS A 38 8.16 1.07 -7.88
N THR A 39 9.43 0.78 -7.63
CA THR A 39 10.16 1.19 -6.43
C THR A 39 11.51 1.78 -6.83
N HIS A 40 12.25 2.33 -5.86
CA HIS A 40 13.65 2.71 -6.08
C HIS A 40 14.59 1.49 -6.23
N ARG A 41 14.09 0.26 -6.00
CA ARG A 41 14.83 -1.01 -6.11
C ARG A 41 14.53 -1.77 -7.41
N GLY A 42 13.59 -1.29 -8.23
CA GLY A 42 13.23 -1.93 -9.49
C GLY A 42 11.74 -1.86 -9.83
N VAL A 43 11.36 -2.69 -10.80
CA VAL A 43 9.99 -2.82 -11.30
C VAL A 43 9.55 -4.27 -11.18
N PHE A 44 8.39 -4.49 -10.57
CA PHE A 44 7.87 -5.82 -10.27
C PHE A 44 6.43 -5.96 -10.75
N TYR A 45 5.99 -7.18 -11.02
CA TYR A 45 4.58 -7.46 -11.26
C TYR A 45 3.87 -7.69 -9.92
N GLY A 46 2.63 -7.28 -9.84
CA GLY A 46 1.80 -7.51 -8.67
C GLY A 46 0.34 -7.74 -9.00
N ARG A 47 -0.41 -8.16 -7.98
CA ARG A 47 -1.86 -8.34 -8.03
C ARG A 47 -2.49 -7.68 -6.81
N ILE A 48 -3.58 -6.95 -7.02
CA ILE A 48 -4.41 -6.45 -5.92
C ILE A 48 -5.14 -7.64 -5.32
N ILE A 49 -4.95 -7.91 -4.03
CA ILE A 49 -5.57 -9.04 -3.35
C ILE A 49 -6.73 -8.64 -2.45
N ASP A 50 -6.76 -7.39 -1.99
CA ASP A 50 -7.87 -6.87 -1.19
C ASP A 50 -7.93 -5.33 -1.28
N VAL A 51 -9.13 -4.76 -1.11
CA VAL A 51 -9.40 -3.31 -1.11
C VAL A 51 -10.51 -3.01 -0.11
N VAL A 52 -10.17 -2.27 0.94
CA VAL A 52 -11.10 -1.94 2.03
C VAL A 52 -11.20 -0.41 2.24
N PRO A 53 -12.29 0.09 2.83
CA PRO A 53 -12.39 1.48 3.27
C PRO A 53 -11.30 1.84 4.30
N ASN A 54 -10.77 3.06 4.25
CA ASN A 54 -9.76 3.53 5.21
C ASN A 54 -10.40 3.99 6.54
N THR A 55 -10.95 3.04 7.30
CA THR A 55 -11.55 3.27 8.63
C THR A 55 -10.55 2.94 9.74
N PRO A 56 -10.73 3.46 10.98
CA PRO A 56 -9.87 3.14 12.11
C PRO A 56 -9.65 1.63 12.31
N GLU A 57 -10.69 0.82 12.16
CA GLU A 57 -10.64 -0.63 12.33
C GLU A 57 -9.74 -1.28 11.27
N ASN A 58 -9.87 -0.87 10.01
CA ASN A 58 -9.04 -1.39 8.93
C ASN A 58 -7.59 -0.90 9.04
N ILE A 59 -7.36 0.31 9.53
CA ILE A 59 -6.01 0.81 9.79
C ILE A 59 -5.32 -0.07 10.84
N LEU A 60 -5.98 -0.32 11.98
CA LEU A 60 -5.47 -1.21 13.04
C LEU A 60 -5.22 -2.64 12.54
N LYS A 61 -6.07 -3.12 11.62
CA LYS A 61 -5.91 -4.45 11.03
C LYS A 61 -4.71 -4.55 10.09
N PHE A 62 -4.48 -3.54 9.26
CA PHE A 62 -3.54 -3.64 8.13
C PHE A 62 -2.21 -2.90 8.31
N TYR A 63 -2.03 -2.07 9.34
CA TYR A 63 -0.77 -1.32 9.51
C TYR A 63 0.45 -2.25 9.64
N LYS A 64 0.29 -3.44 10.24
CA LYS A 64 1.37 -4.42 10.42
C LYS A 64 1.97 -4.92 9.11
N ILE A 65 1.22 -4.85 8.01
CA ILE A 65 1.69 -5.22 6.68
C ILE A 65 1.96 -3.99 5.79
N SER A 66 2.00 -2.79 6.35
CA SER A 66 2.34 -1.55 5.61
C SER A 66 3.85 -1.27 5.58
N GLY A 67 4.60 -1.85 6.53
CA GLY A 67 6.00 -1.56 6.80
C GLY A 67 6.24 -0.49 7.87
N PHE A 68 5.20 0.20 8.34
CA PHE A 68 5.29 1.21 9.40
C PHE A 68 5.14 0.59 10.79
N GLY A 69 5.72 1.24 11.80
CA GLY A 69 5.77 0.73 13.18
C GLY A 69 4.46 0.92 13.93
N THR A 70 3.71 1.99 13.62
CA THR A 70 2.43 2.28 14.26
C THR A 70 1.36 2.74 13.23
N PRO A 71 0.06 2.60 13.57
CA PRO A 71 -1.04 3.18 12.79
C PRO A 71 -0.88 4.67 12.49
N GLU A 72 -0.45 5.44 13.48
CA GLU A 72 -0.31 6.90 13.41
C GLU A 72 0.80 7.29 12.44
N GLU A 73 1.93 6.59 12.50
CA GLU A 73 3.04 6.80 11.57
C GLU A 73 2.60 6.57 10.13
N TRP A 74 1.87 5.47 9.88
CA TRP A 74 1.37 5.14 8.55
C TRP A 74 0.38 6.17 8.02
N LEU A 75 -0.53 6.64 8.88
CA LEU A 75 -1.51 7.68 8.57
C LEU A 75 -0.83 9.00 8.22
N MET A 76 0.13 9.44 9.03
CA MET A 76 0.85 10.68 8.82
C MET A 76 1.59 10.69 7.47
N GLU A 77 2.32 9.62 7.16
CA GLU A 77 3.04 9.52 5.88
C GLU A 77 2.08 9.43 4.68
N ALA A 78 0.91 8.78 4.85
CA ALA A 78 -0.12 8.77 3.81
C ALA A 78 -0.71 10.16 3.56
N ILE A 79 -1.02 10.92 4.62
CA ILE A 79 -1.55 12.29 4.53
C ILE A 79 -0.51 13.22 3.91
N LYS A 80 0.75 13.13 4.35
CA LYS A 80 1.88 13.91 3.78
C LYS A 80 2.04 13.65 2.28
N LEU A 81 1.91 12.40 1.84
CA LEU A 81 2.02 12.03 0.43
C LEU A 81 0.84 12.49 -0.43
N HIS A 82 -0.38 12.46 0.13
CA HIS A 82 -1.61 12.67 -0.64
C HIS A 82 -2.28 14.04 -0.40
N GLY A 83 -1.80 14.85 0.55
CA GLY A 83 -2.40 16.11 1.00
C GLY A 83 -3.71 15.95 1.77
N ARG A 84 -4.21 14.72 1.91
CA ARG A 84 -5.45 14.36 2.60
C ARG A 84 -5.44 12.89 2.95
N LEU A 85 -6.30 12.49 3.89
CA LEU A 85 -6.50 11.08 4.23
C LEU A 85 -7.02 10.30 3.00
N PRO A 86 -6.31 9.26 2.53
CA PRO A 86 -6.78 8.49 1.40
C PRO A 86 -8.03 7.68 1.73
N LYS A 87 -8.89 7.42 0.74
CA LYS A 87 -10.20 6.77 0.94
C LYS A 87 -10.14 5.25 1.16
N TYR A 88 -9.10 4.59 0.67
CA TYR A 88 -9.00 3.14 0.64
C TYR A 88 -7.66 2.66 1.18
N ILE A 89 -7.66 1.47 1.79
CA ILE A 89 -6.47 0.65 1.99
C ILE A 89 -6.48 -0.42 0.92
N VAL A 90 -5.38 -0.53 0.18
CA VAL A 90 -5.19 -1.47 -0.92
C VAL A 90 -4.09 -2.42 -0.54
N ILE A 91 -4.36 -3.71 -0.60
CA ILE A 91 -3.39 -4.76 -0.31
C ILE A 91 -2.91 -5.31 -1.65
N VAL A 92 -1.61 -5.23 -1.89
CA VAL A 92 -0.98 -5.71 -3.12
C VAL A 92 0.04 -6.79 -2.80
N GLN A 93 0.01 -7.86 -3.59
CA GLN A 93 0.97 -8.95 -3.54
C GLN A 93 1.90 -8.90 -4.76
N MET A 94 3.21 -9.07 -4.55
CA MET A 94 4.23 -9.17 -5.60
C MET A 94 4.27 -10.60 -6.17
N LEU A 95 4.21 -10.70 -7.50
CA LEU A 95 4.23 -11.95 -8.27
C LEU A 95 5.64 -12.41 -8.62
#